data_AF-A0A7K4LV21-F1
#
_entry.id   AF-A0A7K4LV21-F1
#
_cell.length_a   1.000
_cell.length_b   1.000
_cell.length_c   1.000
_cell.angle_alpha   90.00
_cell.angle_beta   90.00
_cell.angle_gamma   90.00
#
_symmetry.space_group_name_H-M   'P 1'
#
loop_
_entity.id
_entity.type
_entity.pdbx_description
1 polymer ?
#
loop_
_entity_poly.entity_id
_entity_poly.type
_entity_poly.pdbx_seq_one_letter_code
_entity_poly.pdbx_strand_id
1 'polypeptide(L)'
;SPLSARRRCRVEHARMHAKHRGHEAMHAEMVLILIATLVVAQLLLVQWKQRHPRSYNMVTLFQMWVVPLYFTVKLYWWRFLVIWVLFSAVTAFVTFRATRKPLVQTTPRLVYKWFLLIYKISYATGIVGYMAVMFTLFGLNLLFR
;
A
#
# COMPACT_ATOMS: atom_id res chain seq x y z
N SER A 1 -13.85 29.54 52.93
CA SER A 1 -14.52 30.53 52.07
C SER A 1 -14.46 30.12 50.61
N PRO A 2 -15.57 30.07 49.86
CA PRO A 2 -15.61 29.64 48.45
C PRO A 2 -14.69 30.45 47.52
N LEU A 3 -14.29 31.65 47.94
CA LEU A 3 -13.32 32.53 47.28
C LEU A 3 -11.89 31.94 47.21
N SER A 4 -11.45 31.13 48.18
CA SER A 4 -10.10 30.54 48.17
C SER A 4 -9.99 29.33 47.24
N ALA A 5 -11.05 28.53 47.11
CA ALA A 5 -11.13 27.40 46.18
C ALA A 5 -11.15 27.87 44.71
N ARG A 6 -11.89 28.94 44.40
CA ARG A 6 -11.86 29.59 43.06
C ARG A 6 -10.50 30.13 42.68
N ARG A 7 -9.74 30.67 43.64
CA ARG A 7 -8.36 31.14 43.40
C ARG A 7 -7.41 29.98 43.11
N ARG A 8 -7.48 28.88 43.88
CA ARG A 8 -6.68 27.67 43.60
C ARG A 8 -6.98 27.06 42.23
N CYS A 9 -8.26 26.88 41.88
CA CYS A 9 -8.68 26.36 40.58
C CYS A 9 -8.18 27.23 39.42
N ARG A 10 -8.22 28.57 39.56
CA ARG A 10 -7.73 29.49 38.52
C ARG A 10 -6.21 29.41 38.34
N VAL A 11 -5.48 29.27 39.45
CA VAL A 11 -4.02 29.09 39.44
C VAL A 11 -3.64 27.73 38.86
N GLU A 12 -4.35 26.66 39.19
CA GLU A 12 -4.15 25.32 38.62
C GLU A 12 -4.46 25.28 37.13
N HIS A 13 -5.56 25.91 36.69
CA HIS A 13 -5.91 25.99 35.28
C HIS A 13 -4.86 26.78 34.49
N ALA A 14 -4.37 27.90 35.03
CA ALA A 14 -3.26 28.66 34.43
C ALA A 14 -1.96 27.85 34.35
N ARG A 15 -1.66 27.04 35.39
CA ARG A 15 -0.49 26.15 35.41
C ARG A 15 -0.62 25.00 34.40
N MET A 16 -1.83 24.45 34.23
CA MET A 16 -2.15 23.42 33.25
C MET A 16 -1.96 23.94 31.82
N HIS A 17 -2.48 25.14 31.52
CA HIS A 17 -2.29 25.82 30.24
C HIS A 17 -0.84 26.17 29.95
N ALA A 18 -0.07 26.61 30.95
CA ALA A 18 1.36 26.90 30.78
C ALA A 18 2.17 25.63 30.46
N LYS A 19 1.81 24.49 31.05
CA LYS A 19 2.48 23.20 30.80
C LYS A 19 2.07 22.58 29.45
N HIS A 20 0.83 22.79 29.02
CA HIS A 20 0.37 22.39 27.68
C HIS A 20 0.91 23.29 26.56
N ARG A 21 1.11 24.60 26.78
CA ARG A 21 1.69 25.49 25.75
C ARG A 21 3.06 25.04 25.23
N GLY A 22 3.93 24.51 26.09
CA GLY A 22 5.22 23.97 25.65
C GLY A 22 5.09 22.65 24.89
N HIS A 23 4.14 21.81 25.28
CA HIS A 23 3.85 20.52 24.63
C HIS A 23 3.14 20.71 23.28
N GLU A 24 2.19 21.64 23.21
CA GLU A 24 1.46 22.05 22.00
C GLU A 24 2.34 22.81 21.02
N ALA A 25 3.28 23.64 21.50
CA ALA A 25 4.27 24.28 20.63
C ALA A 25 5.18 23.24 19.95
N MET A 26 5.62 22.22 20.69
CA MET A 26 6.40 21.12 20.11
C MET A 26 5.58 20.27 19.12
N HIS A 27 4.31 19.96 19.43
CA HIS A 27 3.42 19.28 18.47
C HIS A 27 3.14 20.12 17.23
N ALA A 28 2.95 21.43 17.39
CA ALA A 28 2.71 22.35 16.28
C ALA A 28 3.92 22.42 15.34
N GLU A 29 5.14 22.43 15.88
CA GLU A 29 6.37 22.37 15.07
C GLU A 29 6.49 21.06 14.27
N MET A 30 6.24 19.90 14.91
CA MET A 30 6.24 18.61 14.22
C MET A 30 5.18 18.54 13.11
N VAL A 31 3.97 19.01 13.39
CA VAL A 31 2.87 19.05 12.42
C VAL A 31 3.16 20.03 11.29
N LEU A 32 3.76 21.18 11.56
CA LEU A 32 4.07 22.17 10.53
C LEU A 32 5.16 21.67 9.57
N ILE A 33 6.20 21.01 10.08
CA ILE A 33 7.21 20.34 9.24
C ILE A 33 6.59 19.19 8.46
N LEU A 34 5.70 18.40 9.07
CA LEU A 34 4.97 17.34 8.38
C LEU A 34 4.11 17.89 7.23
N ILE A 35 3.33 18.95 7.48
CA ILE A 35 2.48 19.56 6.44
C ILE A 35 3.36 20.15 5.33
N ALA A 36 4.42 20.88 5.67
CA ALA A 36 5.32 21.45 4.68
C ALA A 36 5.98 20.37 3.81
N THR A 37 6.48 19.30 4.42
CA THR A 37 7.10 18.18 3.69
C THR A 37 6.09 17.42 2.83
N LEU A 38 4.87 17.20 3.31
CA LEU A 38 3.78 16.60 2.53
C LEU A 38 3.41 17.47 1.33
N VAL A 39 3.25 18.78 1.51
CA VAL A 39 2.92 19.71 0.41
C VAL A 39 4.01 19.71 -0.65
N VAL A 40 5.29 19.80 -0.24
CA VAL A 40 6.43 19.76 -1.16
C VAL A 40 6.47 18.42 -1.90
N ALA A 41 6.29 17.30 -1.19
CA ALA A 41 6.23 15.98 -1.80
C ALA A 41 5.09 15.86 -2.82
N GLN A 42 3.90 16.38 -2.51
CA GLN A 42 2.76 16.39 -3.40
C GLN A 42 3.04 17.19 -4.68
N LEU A 43 3.63 18.38 -4.54
CA LEU A 43 4.00 19.22 -5.67
C LEU A 43 5.05 18.54 -6.56
N LEU A 44 6.09 17.96 -5.95
CA LEU A 44 7.11 17.20 -6.68
C LEU A 44 6.51 16.02 -7.43
N LEU A 45 5.59 15.26 -6.81
CA LEU A 45 4.91 14.14 -7.46
C LEU A 45 4.06 14.59 -8.66
N VAL A 46 3.29 15.66 -8.51
CA VAL A 46 2.44 16.19 -9.59
C VAL A 46 3.30 16.74 -10.73
N GLN A 47 4.35 17.51 -10.41
CA GLN A 47 5.29 18.03 -11.40
C GLN A 47 6.01 16.90 -12.13
N TRP A 48 6.45 15.88 -11.41
CA TRP A 48 7.13 14.73 -11.99
C TRP A 48 6.21 13.92 -12.90
N LYS A 49 4.95 13.72 -12.50
CA LYS A 49 3.92 13.08 -13.34
C LYS A 49 3.68 13.86 -14.64
N GLN A 50 3.58 15.18 -14.56
CA GLN A 50 3.36 16.01 -15.75
C GLN A 50 4.58 16.03 -16.69
N ARG A 51 5.80 16.10 -16.14
CA ARG A 51 7.03 16.22 -16.96
C ARG A 51 7.52 14.89 -17.53
N HIS A 52 7.42 13.81 -16.75
CA HIS A 52 7.92 12.49 -17.13
C HIS A 52 6.92 11.38 -16.81
N PRO A 53 5.78 11.30 -17.54
CA PRO A 53 4.73 10.32 -17.27
C PRO A 53 5.22 8.86 -17.39
N ARG A 54 6.18 8.59 -18.28
CA ARG A 54 6.76 7.26 -18.46
C ARG A 54 7.51 6.79 -17.21
N SER A 55 8.39 7.63 -16.66
CA SER A 55 9.16 7.30 -15.46
C SER A 55 8.25 7.20 -14.23
N TYR A 56 7.27 8.10 -14.11
CA TYR A 56 6.28 8.07 -13.03
C TYR A 56 5.49 6.74 -13.02
N ASN A 57 4.99 6.30 -14.18
CA ASN A 57 4.25 5.05 -14.27
C ASN A 57 5.14 3.84 -13.95
N MET A 58 6.40 3.81 -14.40
CA MET A 58 7.31 2.71 -14.08
C MET A 58 7.63 2.63 -12.59
N VAL A 59 7.90 3.77 -11.95
CA VAL A 59 8.18 3.81 -10.50
C VAL A 59 6.94 3.45 -9.69
N THR A 60 5.76 3.95 -10.07
CA THR A 60 4.50 3.61 -9.39
C THR A 60 4.20 2.12 -9.49
N LEU A 61 4.36 1.53 -10.69
CA LEU A 61 4.20 0.09 -10.89
C LEU A 61 5.18 -0.72 -10.05
N PHE A 62 6.45 -0.29 -10.01
CA PHE A 62 7.47 -0.94 -9.21
C PHE A 62 7.15 -0.86 -7.71
N GLN A 63 6.73 0.31 -7.23
CA GLN A 63 6.36 0.51 -5.83
C GLN A 63 5.15 -0.35 -5.44
N MET A 64 4.10 -0.40 -6.27
CA MET A 64 2.94 -1.28 -6.05
C MET A 64 3.34 -2.76 -6.00
N TRP A 65 4.37 -3.18 -6.75
CA TRP A 65 4.88 -4.55 -6.76
C TRP A 65 5.79 -4.86 -5.56
N VAL A 66 6.62 -3.91 -5.10
CA VAL A 66 7.57 -4.12 -3.98
C VAL A 66 6.91 -4.06 -2.61
N VAL A 67 5.87 -3.23 -2.43
CA VAL A 67 5.23 -3.05 -1.11
C VAL A 67 4.68 -4.37 -0.53
N PRO A 68 3.89 -5.18 -1.25
CA PRO A 68 3.43 -6.48 -0.76
C PRO A 68 4.58 -7.44 -0.43
N LEU A 69 5.67 -7.40 -1.20
CA LEU A 69 6.88 -8.17 -0.94
C LEU A 69 7.52 -7.80 0.40
N TYR A 70 7.71 -6.51 0.65
CA TYR A 70 8.32 -6.04 1.90
C TYR A 70 7.52 -6.51 3.13
N PHE A 71 6.20 -6.39 3.09
CA PHE A 71 5.33 -6.87 4.16
C PHE A 71 5.40 -8.38 4.35
N THR A 72 5.35 -9.15 3.27
CA THR A 72 5.34 -10.62 3.33
C THR A 72 6.68 -11.22 3.76
N VAL A 73 7.81 -10.57 3.44
CA VAL A 73 9.13 -10.90 3.99
C VAL A 73 9.18 -10.64 5.48
N LYS A 74 8.71 -9.46 5.94
CA LYS A 74 8.66 -9.12 7.37
C LYS A 74 7.78 -10.08 8.18
N LEU A 75 6.72 -10.60 7.58
CA LEU A 75 5.80 -11.57 8.18
C LEU A 75 6.26 -13.04 8.02
N TYR A 76 7.44 -13.30 7.42
CA TYR A 76 7.99 -14.64 7.14
C TYR A 76 7.03 -15.58 6.39
N TRP A 77 6.16 -15.04 5.53
CA TRP A 77 5.13 -15.83 4.87
C TRP A 77 5.67 -16.54 3.61
N TRP A 78 6.40 -17.64 3.83
CA TRP A 78 7.17 -18.31 2.78
C TRP A 78 6.35 -18.78 1.57
N ARG A 79 5.10 -19.24 1.78
CA ARG A 79 4.21 -19.71 0.70
C ARG A 79 3.90 -18.59 -0.30
N PHE A 80 3.61 -17.39 0.21
CA PHE A 80 3.35 -16.22 -0.64
C PHE A 80 4.62 -15.79 -1.36
N LEU A 81 5.77 -15.81 -0.68
CA LEU A 81 7.06 -15.45 -1.29
C LEU A 81 7.42 -16.35 -2.47
N VAL A 82 7.23 -17.67 -2.36
CA VAL A 82 7.53 -18.61 -3.46
C VAL A 82 6.67 -18.31 -4.69
N ILE A 83 5.35 -18.17 -4.50
CA ILE A 83 4.42 -17.85 -5.60
C ILE A 83 4.77 -16.50 -6.21
N TRP A 84 5.08 -15.51 -5.38
CA TRP A 84 5.43 -14.17 -5.80
C TRP A 84 6.72 -14.11 -6.62
N VAL A 85 7.77 -14.80 -6.17
CA VAL A 85 9.05 -14.89 -6.90
C VAL A 85 8.85 -15.58 -8.24
N LEU A 86 8.08 -16.67 -8.29
CA LEU A 86 7.79 -17.39 -9.53
C LEU A 86 7.02 -16.50 -10.52
N PHE A 87 5.94 -15.85 -10.05
CA PHE A 87 5.16 -14.91 -10.86
C PHE A 87 6.06 -13.81 -11.43
N SER A 88 6.89 -13.22 -10.57
CA SER A 88 7.74 -12.09 -10.95
C SER A 88 8.87 -12.49 -11.91
N ALA A 89 9.45 -13.68 -11.73
CA ALA A 89 10.43 -14.22 -12.67
C ALA A 89 9.82 -14.46 -14.05
N VAL A 90 8.61 -15.02 -14.12
CA VAL A 90 7.89 -15.22 -15.39
C VAL A 90 7.53 -13.88 -16.03
N THR A 91 6.98 -12.92 -15.28
CA THR A 91 6.67 -11.58 -15.79
C THR A 91 7.91 -10.84 -16.27
N ALA A 92 9.03 -10.94 -15.56
CA ALA A 92 10.31 -10.36 -15.96
C ALA A 92 10.84 -11.01 -17.25
N PHE A 93 10.75 -12.34 -17.36
CA PHE A 93 11.14 -13.07 -18.57
C PHE A 93 10.32 -12.65 -19.79
N VAL A 94 8.99 -12.57 -19.64
CA VAL A 94 8.08 -12.13 -20.71
C VAL A 94 8.37 -10.68 -21.13
N THR A 95 8.56 -9.79 -20.15
CA THR A 95 8.89 -8.37 -20.39
C THR A 95 10.26 -8.22 -21.05
N PHE A 96 11.25 -9.02 -20.64
CA PHE A 96 12.58 -9.03 -21.22
C PHE A 96 12.52 -9.45 -22.69
N ARG A 97 11.78 -10.53 -23.00
CA ARG A 97 11.55 -10.97 -24.38
C ARG A 97 10.79 -9.93 -25.21
N ALA A 98 9.87 -9.18 -24.61
CA ALA A 98 9.13 -8.10 -25.27
C ALA A 98 9.98 -6.84 -25.56
N THR A 99 11.07 -6.62 -24.82
CA THR A 99 11.91 -5.41 -24.93
C THR A 99 13.06 -5.57 -25.95
N ARG A 100 13.34 -6.79 -26.42
CA ARG A 100 14.39 -7.03 -27.44
C ARG A 100 13.91 -6.61 -28.84
N LYS A 101 14.78 -5.91 -29.58
CA LYS A 101 14.57 -5.53 -31.00
C LYS A 101 15.44 -6.40 -31.92
N PRO A 102 15.03 -6.70 -33.17
CA PRO A 102 13.76 -6.32 -33.81
C PRO A 102 12.56 -7.09 -33.26
N LEU A 103 11.38 -6.43 -33.21
CA LEU A 103 10.14 -7.07 -32.76
C LEU A 103 9.69 -8.11 -33.78
N VAL A 104 10.04 -9.37 -33.56
CA VAL A 104 9.52 -10.50 -34.32
C VAL A 104 8.00 -10.55 -34.09
N GLN A 105 7.19 -10.69 -35.16
CA GLN A 105 5.71 -10.67 -35.11
C GLN A 105 5.06 -11.69 -34.15
N THR A 106 5.83 -12.64 -33.61
CA THR A 106 5.40 -13.66 -32.63
C THR A 106 5.41 -13.16 -31.17
N THR A 107 6.14 -12.09 -30.87
CA THR A 107 6.32 -11.52 -29.53
C THR A 107 5.00 -11.03 -28.88
N PRO A 108 4.10 -10.29 -29.56
CA PRO A 108 2.82 -9.89 -28.96
C PRO A 108 1.93 -11.08 -28.63
N ARG A 109 2.00 -12.18 -29.40
CA ARG A 109 1.24 -13.41 -29.14
C ARG A 109 1.67 -14.11 -27.85
N LEU A 110 2.96 -14.11 -27.53
CA LEU A 110 3.48 -14.73 -26.32
C LEU A 110 3.06 -13.95 -25.07
N VAL A 111 3.18 -12.62 -25.11
CA VAL A 111 2.71 -11.73 -24.04
C VAL A 111 1.21 -11.92 -23.81
N TYR A 112 0.41 -11.90 -24.87
CA TYR A 112 -1.03 -12.11 -24.78
C TYR A 112 -1.40 -13.48 -24.18
N LYS A 113 -0.76 -14.56 -24.63
CA LYS A 113 -0.97 -15.91 -24.07
C LYS A 113 -0.64 -15.98 -22.58
N TRP A 114 0.44 -15.35 -22.14
CA TRP A 114 0.82 -15.31 -20.72
C TRP A 114 -0.18 -14.55 -19.86
N PHE A 115 -0.57 -13.33 -20.28
CA PHE A 115 -1.58 -12.56 -19.56
C PHE A 115 -2.94 -13.27 -19.54
N LEU A 116 -3.33 -13.92 -20.64
CA LEU A 116 -4.55 -14.71 -20.72
C LEU A 116 -4.50 -15.94 -19.80
N LEU A 117 -3.35 -16.61 -19.70
CA LEU A 117 -3.15 -17.72 -18.77
C LEU A 117 -3.31 -17.25 -17.32
N ILE A 118 -2.66 -16.15 -16.95
CA ILE A 118 -2.79 -15.55 -15.62
C ILE A 118 -4.26 -15.19 -15.34
N TYR A 119 -4.94 -14.55 -16.29
CA TYR A 119 -6.36 -14.22 -16.17
C TYR A 119 -7.21 -15.48 -15.90
N LYS A 120 -7.01 -16.57 -16.65
CA LYS A 120 -7.75 -17.82 -16.44
C LYS A 120 -7.47 -18.45 -15.08
N ILE A 121 -6.21 -18.46 -14.63
CA ILE A 121 -5.84 -18.97 -13.31
C ILE A 121 -6.49 -18.13 -12.22
N SER A 122 -6.33 -16.81 -12.27
CA SER A 122 -6.92 -15.89 -11.29
C SER A 122 -8.44 -15.97 -11.26
N TYR A 123 -9.09 -16.10 -12.41
CA TYR A 123 -10.53 -16.28 -12.51
C TYR A 123 -10.98 -17.60 -11.88
N ALA A 124 -10.29 -18.71 -12.19
CA ALA A 124 -10.58 -20.01 -11.59
C ALA A 124 -10.37 -20.00 -10.06
N THR A 125 -9.24 -19.47 -9.58
CA THR A 125 -8.97 -19.32 -8.15
C THR A 125 -9.99 -18.41 -7.47
N GLY A 126 -10.42 -17.33 -8.14
CA GLY A 126 -11.46 -16.43 -7.65
C GLY A 126 -12.81 -17.11 -7.51
N ILE A 127 -13.23 -17.91 -8.50
CA ILE A 127 -14.44 -18.74 -8.41
C ILE A 127 -14.31 -19.73 -7.26
N VAL A 128 -13.20 -20.47 -7.17
CA VAL A 128 -13.00 -21.45 -6.09
C VAL A 128 -13.03 -20.78 -4.71
N GLY A 129 -12.38 -19.63 -4.56
CA GLY A 129 -12.40 -18.84 -3.32
C GLY A 129 -13.79 -18.32 -2.98
N TYR A 130 -14.52 -17.81 -3.97
CA TYR A 130 -15.91 -17.37 -3.79
C TYR A 130 -16.82 -18.53 -3.37
N MET A 131 -16.69 -19.68 -4.05
CA MET A 131 -17.43 -20.90 -3.71
C MET A 131 -17.09 -21.38 -2.30
N ALA A 132 -15.82 -21.35 -1.88
CA ALA A 132 -15.39 -21.70 -0.53
C ALA A 132 -15.98 -20.75 0.53
N VAL A 133 -15.99 -19.45 0.26
CA VAL A 133 -16.61 -18.45 1.14
C VAL A 133 -18.13 -18.65 1.21
N MET A 134 -18.80 -18.84 0.07
CA MET A 134 -20.24 -19.14 0.02
C MET A 134 -20.57 -20.42 0.78
N PHE A 135 -19.79 -21.49 0.62
CA PHE A 135 -19.96 -22.76 1.33
C PHE A 135 -19.77 -22.59 2.85
N THR A 136 -18.81 -21.75 3.25
CA THR A 136 -18.58 -21.42 4.67
C THR A 136 -19.75 -20.62 5.25
N LEU A 137 -20.29 -19.65 4.49
CA LEU A 137 -21.42 -18.80 4.90
C LEU A 137 -22.77 -19.52 4.86
N PHE A 138 -22.98 -20.47 3.94
CA PHE A 138 -24.18 -21.32 3.86
C PHE A 138 -24.29 -22.35 5.00
N GLY A 139 -23.31 -22.40 5.91
CA GLY A 139 -23.50 -23.04 7.22
C GLY A 139 -23.12 -24.51 7.30
N LEU A 140 -22.12 -24.98 6.56
CA LEU A 140 -21.51 -26.30 6.87
C LEU A 140 -20.66 -26.30 8.16
N ASN A 141 -20.42 -25.12 8.74
CA ASN A 141 -19.94 -24.96 10.11
C ASN A 141 -21.08 -25.04 11.16
N LEU A 142 -22.35 -24.88 10.75
CA LEU A 142 -23.56 -25.01 11.58
C LEU A 142 -24.17 -26.42 11.51
N LEU A 143 -23.96 -27.15 10.41
CA LEU A 143 -24.36 -28.56 10.25
C LEU A 143 -23.51 -29.56 11.05
N PHE A 144 -22.34 -29.12 11.56
CA PHE A 144 -21.42 -29.93 12.38
C PHE A 144 -21.41 -29.51 13.87
N ARG A 145 -22.44 -28.81 14.34
CA ARG A 145 -22.72 -28.63 15.78
C ARG A 145 -24.04 -29.28 16.15
#